data_AF-A0AAF0DZK1-F1
#
_entry.id   AF-A0AAF0DZK1-F1
#
_cell.length_a   1.000
_cell.length_b   1.000
_cell.length_c   1.000
_cell.angle_alpha   90.00
_cell.angle_beta   90.00
_cell.angle_gamma   90.00
#
_symmetry.space_group_name_H-M   'P 1'
#
loop_
_entity.id
_entity.type
_entity.pdbx_description
1 polymer ?
#
loop_
_entity_poly.entity_id
_entity_poly.type
_entity_poly.pdbx_seq_one_letter_code
_entity_poly.pdbx_strand_id
1 'polypeptide(L)'
;MLSTLRRPLVAQAGLRAVRPLPVHAPVIHARGLASKPPQGVVSYAVKLMSDPLIETIALASRIARILVGSVLVVGSVTFVVWEGAHQYVERVAMPSKGEVEEVTANDAYGWEMDDVLHHLGITSSTDPRLGMFGRHIVRSAWMAENWGGGIAPQAIFGLAPRGLPVNNIPDVETQQGLRLAERFLSTSLHIADARNIRVQEFELTDKPLDTTAVALEAWLANVRTKLGTPNALAQAGLAYEKLYDAFAVQPNAGAFCALLATRLGMLQGQLGHAQQSLEWFDRVLRTSTEKLVHEALSGREMLRTPLDARAAVRVLQALSRVYVHASTTSSTPRDGLYAALRTQLAVLRLTQAEQARSGVGADAELQQAWAKDVQGQTAVQVAETLFALQRHPQSRSWLSWFKRDALLDSRPEEFGAHAKASPGAYEVSRAWLLFATECATSVQAQLLAEGPTPSFAALSRKHASERIRLSAHQVETEAQLLLRVLEKRETA
;
A
#
# COMPACT_ATOMS: atom_id res chain seq x y z
N MET A 1 -25.84 25.44 -3.10
CA MET A 1 -25.31 26.83 -3.17
C MET A 1 -23.81 26.72 -3.40
N LEU A 2 -23.27 27.52 -4.33
CA LEU A 2 -22.00 27.40 -5.09
C LEU A 2 -22.14 26.53 -6.35
N SER A 3 -22.25 26.99 -7.61
CA SER A 3 -21.83 28.21 -8.32
C SER A 3 -20.40 28.62 -7.96
N THR A 4 -19.37 28.52 -8.80
CA THR A 4 -19.27 28.94 -10.20
C THR A 4 -17.83 28.65 -10.66
N LEU A 5 -17.65 28.58 -12.00
CA LEU A 5 -16.39 28.65 -12.77
C LEU A 5 -15.92 27.33 -13.39
N ARG A 6 -16.61 26.93 -14.46
CA ARG A 6 -15.91 26.41 -15.65
C ARG A 6 -16.35 27.21 -16.88
N ARG A 7 -15.42 28.04 -17.36
CA ARG A 7 -15.46 28.65 -18.69
C ARG A 7 -15.47 27.54 -19.74
N PRO A 8 -16.31 27.62 -20.79
CA PRO A 8 -16.12 26.80 -21.97
C PRO A 8 -14.94 27.38 -22.77
N LEU A 9 -13.89 26.58 -22.95
CA LEU A 9 -12.91 26.82 -24.01
C LEU A 9 -13.62 26.58 -25.34
N VAL A 10 -14.01 27.69 -25.96
CA VAL A 10 -14.39 27.76 -27.37
C VAL A 10 -13.14 27.36 -28.18
N ALA A 11 -13.04 26.08 -28.54
CA ALA A 11 -12.16 25.67 -29.61
C ALA A 11 -12.80 26.14 -30.92
N GLN A 12 -12.32 27.27 -31.42
CA GLN A 12 -12.54 27.69 -32.80
C GLN A 12 -12.08 26.54 -33.71
N ALA A 13 -13.04 25.85 -34.30
CA ALA A 13 -12.81 24.99 -35.45
C ALA A 13 -12.40 25.89 -36.63
N GLY A 14 -11.11 26.16 -36.73
CA GLY A 14 -10.50 26.72 -37.92
C GLY A 14 -10.67 25.73 -39.06
N LEU A 15 -11.68 25.96 -39.89
CA LEU A 15 -11.84 25.38 -41.22
C LEU A 15 -10.53 25.56 -41.99
N ARG A 16 -9.70 24.51 -42.01
CA ARG A 16 -8.53 24.46 -42.89
C ARG A 16 -9.03 24.42 -44.33
N ALA A 17 -8.69 25.47 -45.05
CA ALA A 17 -8.89 25.61 -46.47
C ALA A 17 -8.45 24.35 -47.23
N VAL A 18 -9.39 23.81 -47.99
CA VAL A 18 -9.14 22.80 -49.03
C VAL A 18 -8.16 23.39 -50.03
N ARG A 19 -6.95 22.81 -50.11
CA ARG A 19 -6.01 23.13 -51.18
C ARG A 19 -6.62 22.68 -52.51
N PRO A 20 -6.71 23.54 -53.54
CA PRO A 20 -7.13 23.12 -54.87
C PRO A 20 -6.08 22.17 -55.47
N LEU A 21 -6.57 21.10 -56.10
CA LEU A 21 -5.81 20.18 -56.94
C LEU A 21 -5.14 20.95 -58.09
N PRO A 22 -3.85 20.70 -58.41
CA PRO A 22 -3.26 21.20 -59.63
C PRO A 22 -3.89 20.48 -60.83
N VAL A 23 -4.61 21.23 -61.65
CA VAL A 23 -5.07 20.81 -62.97
C VAL A 23 -3.83 20.71 -63.87
N HIS A 24 -3.38 19.48 -64.13
CA HIS A 24 -2.35 19.24 -65.14
C HIS A 24 -2.96 19.43 -66.54
N ALA A 25 -2.44 20.42 -67.26
CA ALA A 25 -2.70 20.59 -68.68
C ALA A 25 -2.13 19.41 -69.49
N PRO A 26 -2.86 18.88 -70.48
CA PRO A 26 -2.30 17.91 -71.41
C PRO A 26 -1.32 18.60 -72.35
N VAL A 27 -0.01 18.38 -72.13
CA VAL A 27 1.01 18.73 -73.13
C VAL A 27 0.95 17.65 -74.22
N ILE A 28 0.36 18.03 -75.36
CA ILE A 28 0.40 17.26 -76.60
C ILE A 28 1.84 17.35 -77.14
N HIS A 29 2.66 16.35 -76.82
CA HIS A 29 3.93 16.16 -77.52
C HIS A 29 3.66 15.50 -78.88
N ALA A 30 3.99 16.25 -79.94
CA ALA A 30 3.98 15.79 -81.31
C ALA A 30 4.84 14.53 -81.48
N ARG A 31 4.27 13.53 -82.15
CA ARG A 31 4.96 12.31 -82.59
C ARG A 31 6.10 12.67 -83.55
N GLY A 32 7.33 12.64 -83.06
CA GLY A 32 8.51 12.45 -83.89
C GLY A 32 8.64 10.97 -84.24
N LEU A 33 8.35 10.60 -85.49
CA LEU A 33 8.65 9.29 -86.05
C LEU A 33 10.18 9.17 -86.23
N ALA A 34 10.87 8.68 -85.19
CA ALA A 34 12.25 8.25 -85.27
C ALA A 34 12.28 6.72 -85.46
N SER A 35 12.65 6.28 -86.65
CA SER A 35 12.90 4.87 -86.99
C SER A 35 14.09 4.37 -86.17
N LYS A 36 13.82 3.50 -85.18
CA LYS A 36 14.87 2.80 -84.44
C LYS A 36 15.55 1.76 -85.36
N PRO A 37 16.89 1.65 -85.32
CA PRO A 37 17.60 0.56 -85.99
C PRO A 37 17.24 -0.79 -85.36
N PRO A 38 17.36 -1.90 -86.12
CA PRO A 38 16.98 -3.24 -85.66
C PRO A 38 17.84 -3.63 -84.46
N GLN A 39 17.20 -3.73 -83.28
CA GLN A 39 17.84 -4.21 -82.07
C GLN A 39 18.14 -5.70 -82.24
N GLY A 40 19.43 -6.06 -82.15
CA GLY A 40 19.87 -7.44 -82.25
C GLY A 40 19.18 -8.33 -81.20
N VAL A 41 18.74 -9.51 -81.63
CA VAL A 41 17.94 -10.50 -80.87
C VAL A 41 18.56 -10.85 -79.50
N VAL A 42 19.88 -10.71 -79.35
CA VAL A 42 20.61 -10.93 -78.09
C VAL A 42 20.29 -9.87 -77.02
N SER A 43 20.01 -8.62 -77.41
CA SER A 43 19.68 -7.53 -76.48
C SER A 43 18.28 -7.69 -75.87
N TYR A 44 17.35 -8.31 -76.60
CA TYR A 44 15.99 -8.54 -76.14
C TYR A 44 15.92 -9.65 -75.08
N ALA A 45 16.69 -10.73 -75.27
CA ALA A 45 16.76 -11.83 -74.31
C ALA A 45 17.41 -11.40 -72.98
N VAL A 46 18.49 -10.61 -73.02
CA VAL A 46 19.12 -10.07 -71.80
C VAL A 46 18.17 -9.14 -71.06
N LYS A 47 17.42 -8.31 -71.79
CA LYS A 47 16.44 -7.38 -71.20
C LYS A 47 15.27 -8.11 -70.54
N LEU A 48 14.74 -9.15 -71.19
CA LEU A 48 13.68 -10.01 -70.64
C LEU A 48 14.10 -10.71 -69.33
N MET A 49 15.38 -11.05 -69.18
CA MET A 49 15.87 -11.66 -67.94
C MET A 49 16.29 -10.63 -66.88
N SER A 50 16.72 -9.42 -67.26
CA SER A 50 17.16 -8.39 -66.30
C SER A 50 16.02 -7.59 -65.67
N ASP A 51 14.94 -7.33 -66.43
CA ASP A 51 13.81 -6.53 -65.96
C ASP A 51 13.13 -7.12 -64.70
N PRO A 52 12.82 -8.44 -64.60
CA PRO A 52 12.24 -8.99 -63.37
C PRO A 52 13.20 -8.95 -62.17
N LEU A 53 14.53 -9.07 -62.38
CA LEU A 53 15.51 -8.94 -61.30
C LEU A 53 15.58 -7.50 -60.77
N ILE A 54 15.55 -6.50 -61.66
CA ILE A 54 15.54 -5.10 -61.25
C ILE A 54 14.24 -4.77 -60.50
N GLU A 55 13.10 -5.30 -60.94
CA GLU A 55 11.81 -5.12 -60.26
C GLU A 55 11.79 -5.76 -58.87
N THR A 56 12.31 -6.98 -58.72
CA THR A 56 12.41 -7.64 -57.42
C THR A 56 13.32 -6.87 -56.45
N ILE A 57 14.48 -6.38 -56.92
CA ILE A 57 15.39 -5.56 -56.11
C ILE A 57 14.73 -4.23 -55.72
N ALA A 58 14.01 -3.57 -56.64
CA ALA A 58 13.31 -2.33 -56.37
C ALA A 58 12.15 -2.54 -55.35
N LEU A 59 11.41 -3.64 -55.48
CA LEU A 59 10.37 -4.02 -54.53
C LEU A 59 10.96 -4.34 -53.16
N ALA A 60 12.03 -5.14 -53.11
CA ALA A 60 12.74 -5.47 -51.87
C ALA A 60 13.26 -4.22 -51.17
N SER A 61 13.84 -3.26 -51.90
CA SER A 61 14.29 -1.97 -51.38
C SER A 61 13.14 -1.12 -50.81
N ARG A 62 11.97 -1.12 -51.45
CA ARG A 62 10.78 -0.43 -50.93
C ARG A 62 10.29 -1.09 -49.64
N ILE A 63 10.19 -2.41 -49.61
CA ILE A 63 9.78 -3.17 -48.42
C ILE A 63 10.77 -2.93 -47.28
N ALA A 64 12.07 -3.01 -47.53
CA ALA A 64 13.10 -2.76 -46.52
C ALA A 64 13.00 -1.34 -45.92
N ARG A 65 12.80 -0.31 -46.75
CA ARG A 65 12.61 1.06 -46.26
C ARG A 65 11.34 1.22 -45.43
N ILE A 66 10.24 0.57 -45.82
CA ILE A 66 9.00 0.58 -45.03
C ILE A 66 9.23 -0.12 -43.70
N LEU A 67 9.88 -1.29 -43.67
CA LEU A 67 10.18 -2.02 -42.44
C LEU A 67 11.09 -1.22 -41.50
N VAL A 68 12.18 -0.65 -42.00
CA VAL A 68 13.08 0.20 -41.21
C VAL A 68 12.32 1.43 -40.70
N GLY A 69 11.53 2.08 -41.55
CA GLY A 69 10.68 3.21 -41.15
C GLY A 69 9.69 2.83 -40.05
N SER A 70 9.02 1.68 -40.18
CA SER A 70 8.08 1.17 -39.19
C SER A 70 8.76 0.84 -37.87
N VAL A 71 9.92 0.16 -37.88
CA VAL A 71 10.69 -0.15 -36.66
C VAL A 71 11.14 1.13 -35.95
N LEU A 72 11.61 2.14 -36.69
CA LEU A 72 12.01 3.42 -36.11
C LEU A 72 10.83 4.18 -35.51
N VAL A 73 9.68 4.22 -36.20
CA VAL A 73 8.47 4.88 -35.69
C VAL A 73 7.96 4.15 -34.45
N VAL A 74 7.77 2.83 -34.51
CA VAL A 74 7.28 2.04 -33.38
C VAL A 74 8.25 2.12 -32.22
N GLY A 75 9.55 1.91 -32.46
CA GLY A 75 10.59 2.01 -31.44
C GLY A 75 10.65 3.38 -30.78
N SER A 76 10.52 4.47 -31.55
CA SER A 76 10.49 5.83 -31.00
C SER A 76 9.25 6.07 -30.15
N VAL A 77 8.07 5.65 -30.61
CA VAL A 77 6.82 5.78 -29.83
C VAL A 77 6.91 4.97 -28.54
N THR A 78 7.38 3.71 -28.62
CA THR A 78 7.57 2.87 -27.45
C THR A 78 8.55 3.50 -26.46
N PHE A 79 9.67 4.05 -26.93
CA PHE A 79 10.65 4.72 -26.08
C PHE A 79 10.07 5.96 -25.39
N VAL A 80 9.35 6.81 -26.13
CA VAL A 80 8.71 8.02 -25.57
C VAL A 80 7.66 7.66 -24.54
N VAL A 81 6.83 6.64 -24.79
CA VAL A 81 5.83 6.16 -23.83
C VAL A 81 6.51 5.58 -22.59
N TRP A 82 7.57 4.79 -22.77
CA TRP A 82 8.32 4.18 -21.67
C TRP A 82 8.97 5.25 -20.77
N GLU A 83 9.73 6.19 -21.33
CA GLU A 83 10.34 7.29 -20.56
C GLU A 83 9.26 8.21 -19.96
N GLY A 84 8.18 8.47 -20.70
CA GLY A 84 7.06 9.27 -20.23
C GLY A 84 6.39 8.69 -19.00
N ALA A 85 6.17 7.36 -18.96
CA ALA A 85 5.66 6.67 -17.78
C ALA A 85 6.60 6.82 -16.58
N HIS A 86 7.90 6.70 -16.82
CA HIS A 86 8.95 6.87 -15.82
C HIS A 86 8.99 8.28 -15.23
N GLN A 87 8.91 9.31 -16.09
CA GLN A 87 8.86 10.70 -15.66
C GLN A 87 7.54 11.04 -14.95
N TYR A 88 6.43 10.43 -15.36
CA TYR A 88 5.16 10.55 -14.64
C TYR A 88 5.27 10.01 -13.22
N VAL A 89 5.86 8.82 -13.04
CA VAL A 89 6.08 8.26 -11.71
C VAL A 89 6.97 9.17 -10.86
N GLU A 90 8.11 9.62 -11.40
CA GLU A 90 9.03 10.51 -10.67
C GLU A 90 8.39 11.82 -10.21
N ARG A 91 7.54 12.44 -11.05
CA ARG A 91 7.09 13.82 -10.82
C ARG A 91 5.69 13.92 -10.25
N VAL A 92 4.84 12.92 -10.50
CA VAL A 92 3.43 12.94 -10.15
C VAL A 92 3.11 11.89 -9.10
N ALA A 93 3.59 10.66 -9.28
CA ALA A 93 3.21 9.55 -8.42
C ALA A 93 4.11 9.40 -7.17
N MET A 94 5.37 9.78 -7.29
CA MET A 94 6.38 9.85 -6.23
C MET A 94 6.88 11.30 -6.12
N PRO A 95 6.03 12.24 -5.66
CA PRO A 95 6.44 13.64 -5.59
C PRO A 95 7.51 13.79 -4.50
N SER A 96 8.61 14.46 -4.83
CA SER A 96 9.64 14.83 -3.86
C SER A 96 8.99 15.72 -2.81
N LYS A 97 8.62 15.13 -1.69
CA LYS A 97 8.43 15.90 -0.46
C LYS A 97 9.81 16.50 -0.17
N GLY A 98 9.87 17.79 0.16
CA GLY A 98 11.12 18.47 0.51
C GLY A 98 11.91 17.65 1.54
N GLU A 99 13.20 17.96 1.71
CA GLU A 99 14.03 17.31 2.74
C GLU A 99 13.19 17.05 3.99
N VAL A 100 13.10 15.78 4.38
CA VAL A 100 12.32 15.37 5.55
C VAL A 100 12.85 16.22 6.69
N GLU A 101 12.07 17.23 7.06
CA GLU A 101 12.47 18.15 8.12
C GLU A 101 12.69 17.28 9.36
N GLU A 102 13.84 17.48 10.00
CA GLU A 102 14.26 16.68 11.14
C GLU A 102 13.09 16.63 12.13
N VAL A 103 12.60 15.41 12.44
CA VAL A 103 11.41 15.23 13.29
C VAL A 103 11.60 16.07 14.52
N THR A 104 10.74 17.08 14.68
CA THR A 104 10.97 18.07 15.72
C THR A 104 10.81 17.35 17.06
N ALA A 105 11.70 17.62 18.01
CA ALA A 105 11.63 17.05 19.36
C ALA A 105 10.31 17.38 20.10
N ASN A 106 9.44 18.19 19.48
CA ASN A 106 8.18 18.67 20.01
C ASN A 106 6.94 17.98 19.41
N ASP A 107 7.09 16.89 18.64
CA ASP A 107 5.96 16.09 18.14
C ASP A 107 5.33 15.23 19.26
N ALA A 108 4.64 15.89 20.19
CA ALA A 108 4.04 15.26 21.37
C ALA A 108 3.00 14.17 21.03
N TYR A 109 2.42 14.22 19.83
CA TYR A 109 1.40 13.29 19.35
C TYR A 109 1.93 12.24 18.35
N GLY A 110 3.14 12.43 17.81
CA GLY A 110 3.76 11.50 16.87
C GLY A 110 3.21 11.56 15.45
N TRP A 111 2.62 12.68 15.02
CA TRP A 111 2.06 12.80 13.66
C TRP A 111 3.16 12.90 12.60
N GLU A 112 4.22 13.68 12.87
CA GLU A 112 5.39 13.78 11.99
C GLU A 112 6.10 12.44 11.89
N MET A 113 6.30 11.80 13.04
CA MET A 113 6.87 10.45 13.09
C MET A 113 6.07 9.49 12.21
N ASP A 114 4.74 9.49 12.30
CA ASP A 114 3.89 8.64 11.45
C ASP A 114 3.97 8.93 9.96
N ASP A 115 4.16 10.19 9.58
CA ASP A 115 4.33 10.58 8.18
C ASP A 115 5.70 10.11 7.67
N VAL A 116 6.76 10.33 8.45
CA VAL A 116 8.11 9.80 8.16
C VAL A 116 8.05 8.29 7.98
N LEU A 117 7.39 7.58 8.89
CA LEU A 117 7.22 6.13 8.83
C LEU A 117 6.45 5.66 7.60
N HIS A 118 5.40 6.40 7.21
CA HIS A 118 4.68 6.12 5.98
C HIS A 118 5.58 6.29 4.75
N HIS A 119 6.46 7.30 4.77
CA HIS A 119 7.41 7.58 3.70
C HIS A 119 8.63 6.66 3.68
N LEU A 120 9.02 6.07 4.79
CA LEU A 120 10.13 5.12 4.79
C LEU A 120 9.81 3.85 4.00
N GLY A 121 8.53 3.53 3.80
CA GLY A 121 8.10 2.46 2.91
C GLY A 121 7.89 2.88 1.44
N ILE A 122 8.02 4.16 1.10
CA ILE A 122 7.78 4.70 -0.25
C ILE A 122 8.75 5.88 -0.47
N THR A 123 9.81 5.68 -1.24
CA THR A 123 10.76 6.76 -1.56
C THR A 123 10.02 7.92 -2.22
N SER A 124 10.12 9.14 -1.66
CA SER A 124 9.42 10.32 -2.18
C SER A 124 10.03 10.85 -3.48
N SER A 125 11.20 10.39 -3.89
CA SER A 125 11.79 10.64 -5.22
C SER A 125 12.92 9.64 -5.46
N THR A 126 13.47 9.59 -6.67
CA THR A 126 14.63 8.73 -6.93
C THR A 126 15.95 9.49 -6.75
N ASP A 127 16.82 8.97 -5.88
CA ASP A 127 18.12 9.58 -5.59
C ASP A 127 19.00 9.67 -6.86
N PRO A 128 19.47 10.86 -7.27
CA PRO A 128 20.37 11.02 -8.42
C PRO A 128 21.67 10.22 -8.29
N ARG A 129 22.14 9.93 -7.06
CA ARG A 129 23.34 9.13 -6.80
C ARG A 129 23.20 7.69 -7.27
N LEU A 130 21.98 7.16 -7.46
CA LEU A 130 21.73 5.84 -8.07
C LEU A 130 21.97 5.81 -9.59
N GLY A 131 22.09 7.00 -10.22
CA GLY A 131 22.30 7.15 -11.65
C GLY A 131 21.07 6.81 -12.47
N MET A 132 21.16 6.99 -13.79
CA MET A 132 20.00 6.82 -14.67
C MET A 132 19.39 5.42 -14.54
N PHE A 133 20.21 4.36 -14.55
CA PHE A 133 19.71 2.99 -14.45
C PHE A 133 19.07 2.69 -13.09
N GLY A 134 19.74 2.99 -11.96
CA GLY A 134 19.18 2.75 -10.64
C GLY A 134 17.87 3.50 -10.41
N ARG A 135 17.76 4.75 -10.86
CA ARG A 135 16.50 5.51 -10.80
C ARG A 135 15.38 4.86 -11.63
N HIS A 136 15.68 4.34 -12.82
CA HIS A 136 14.69 3.62 -13.62
C HIS A 136 14.20 2.37 -12.92
N ILE A 137 15.10 1.61 -12.30
CA ILE A 137 14.73 0.39 -11.59
C ILE A 137 13.85 0.72 -10.37
N VAL A 138 14.18 1.74 -9.58
CA VAL A 138 13.34 2.18 -8.44
C VAL A 138 11.94 2.60 -8.91
N ARG A 139 11.84 3.38 -10.00
CA ARG A 139 10.55 3.73 -10.60
C ARG A 139 9.80 2.51 -11.11
N SER A 140 10.48 1.55 -11.72
CA SER A 140 9.88 0.27 -12.14
C SER A 140 9.38 -0.56 -10.96
N ALA A 141 10.05 -0.51 -9.80
CA ALA A 141 9.54 -1.12 -8.57
C ALA A 141 8.22 -0.48 -8.13
N TRP A 142 8.16 0.86 -8.12
CA TRP A 142 6.93 1.59 -7.82
C TRP A 142 5.79 1.21 -8.76
N MET A 143 6.05 1.19 -10.07
CA MET A 143 5.07 0.78 -11.08
C MET A 143 4.61 -0.65 -10.83
N ALA A 144 5.51 -1.58 -10.56
CA ALA A 144 5.16 -2.98 -10.32
C ALA A 144 4.30 -3.16 -9.06
N GLU A 145 4.58 -2.41 -8.00
CA GLU A 145 3.80 -2.46 -6.76
C GLU A 145 2.41 -1.83 -6.92
N ASN A 146 2.31 -0.68 -7.59
CA ASN A 146 1.08 0.13 -7.62
C ASN A 146 0.21 -0.11 -8.85
N TRP A 147 0.81 -0.44 -10.00
CA TRP A 147 0.10 -0.76 -11.24
C TRP A 147 -0.01 -2.28 -11.48
N GLY A 148 0.63 -3.08 -10.61
CA GLY A 148 0.71 -4.52 -10.75
C GLY A 148 1.78 -4.96 -11.76
N GLY A 149 1.85 -6.27 -12.00
CA GLY A 149 2.85 -6.84 -12.92
C GLY A 149 2.55 -6.65 -14.41
N GLY A 150 1.48 -5.92 -14.74
CA GLY A 150 0.89 -5.85 -16.07
C GLY A 150 0.21 -7.16 -16.50
N ILE A 151 -0.49 -7.11 -17.64
CA ILE A 151 -1.05 -8.32 -18.25
C ILE A 151 0.12 -9.15 -18.76
N ALA A 152 0.34 -10.33 -18.16
CA ALA A 152 1.34 -11.26 -18.67
C ALA A 152 1.04 -11.52 -20.16
N PRO A 153 2.03 -11.42 -21.08
CA PRO A 153 1.79 -11.63 -22.51
C PRO A 153 1.10 -12.97 -22.80
N GLN A 154 1.33 -13.97 -21.96
CA GLN A 154 0.68 -15.28 -22.03
C GLN A 154 -0.85 -15.22 -21.89
N ALA A 155 -1.39 -14.26 -21.13
CA ALA A 155 -2.83 -14.02 -21.04
C ALA A 155 -3.38 -13.37 -22.32
N ILE A 156 -2.61 -12.48 -22.96
CA ILE A 156 -2.98 -11.85 -24.24
C ILE A 156 -2.92 -12.84 -25.41
N PHE A 157 -1.93 -13.73 -25.40
CA PHE A 157 -1.74 -14.74 -26.46
C PHE A 157 -2.44 -16.08 -26.21
N GLY A 158 -3.37 -16.15 -25.24
CA GLY A 158 -4.22 -17.32 -25.01
C GLY A 158 -3.49 -18.58 -24.55
N LEU A 159 -2.26 -18.44 -24.04
CA LEU A 159 -1.45 -19.54 -23.49
C LEU A 159 -1.65 -19.72 -21.98
N ALA A 160 -2.59 -18.97 -21.37
CA ALA A 160 -2.93 -19.16 -19.98
C ALA A 160 -3.43 -20.61 -19.74
N PRO A 161 -2.94 -21.30 -18.70
CA PRO A 161 -3.40 -22.64 -18.38
C PRO A 161 -4.92 -22.64 -18.19
N ARG A 162 -5.63 -23.37 -19.04
CA ARG A 162 -7.08 -23.61 -18.89
C ARG A 162 -7.33 -24.23 -17.52
N GLY A 163 -7.98 -23.52 -16.60
CA GLY A 163 -8.43 -24.08 -15.33
C GLY A 163 -8.32 -23.17 -14.10
N LEU A 164 -7.72 -21.98 -14.19
CA LEU A 164 -7.75 -21.04 -13.07
C LEU A 164 -9.13 -20.37 -12.99
N PRO A 165 -9.85 -20.47 -11.86
CA PRO A 165 -11.15 -19.81 -11.69
C PRO A 165 -11.00 -18.30 -11.79
N VAL A 166 -11.84 -17.68 -12.63
CA VAL A 166 -11.82 -16.24 -12.96
C VAL A 166 -11.90 -15.32 -11.73
N ASN A 167 -12.44 -15.83 -10.61
CA ASN A 167 -12.62 -15.04 -9.39
C ASN A 167 -11.32 -14.75 -8.62
N ASN A 168 -10.19 -15.41 -8.95
CA ASN A 168 -8.90 -15.20 -8.25
C ASN A 168 -7.89 -14.39 -9.07
N ILE A 169 -8.28 -13.86 -10.24
CA ILE A 169 -7.38 -13.09 -11.12
C ILE A 169 -6.80 -11.82 -10.42
N PRO A 170 -7.56 -11.04 -9.63
CA PRO A 170 -7.03 -9.83 -8.98
C PRO A 170 -5.87 -10.09 -8.01
N ASP A 171 -5.95 -11.22 -7.29
CA ASP A 171 -4.91 -11.61 -6.32
C ASP A 171 -3.63 -12.04 -7.04
N VAL A 172 -3.75 -12.71 -8.19
CA VAL A 172 -2.60 -13.17 -8.97
C VAL A 172 -1.84 -11.98 -9.57
N GLU A 173 -2.54 -10.99 -10.13
CA GLU A 173 -1.91 -9.79 -10.69
C GLU A 173 -1.21 -8.96 -9.62
N THR A 174 -1.84 -8.80 -8.45
CA THR A 174 -1.27 -8.09 -7.29
C THR A 174 -0.02 -8.81 -6.80
N GLN A 175 -0.07 -10.13 -6.62
CA GLN A 175 1.09 -10.92 -6.21
C GLN A 175 2.23 -10.89 -7.24
N GLN A 176 1.91 -10.92 -8.53
CA GLN A 176 2.91 -10.80 -9.59
C GLN A 176 3.59 -9.43 -9.58
N GLY A 177 2.82 -8.36 -9.38
CA GLY A 177 3.33 -7.00 -9.20
C GLY A 177 4.30 -6.89 -8.03
N LEU A 178 3.93 -7.41 -6.87
CA LEU A 178 4.78 -7.43 -5.68
C LEU A 178 6.08 -8.22 -5.90
N ARG A 179 6.04 -9.36 -6.59
CA ARG A 179 7.26 -10.14 -6.92
C ARG A 179 8.19 -9.40 -7.89
N LEU A 180 7.62 -8.67 -8.84
CA LEU A 180 8.41 -7.83 -9.75
C LEU A 180 9.01 -6.63 -9.00
N ALA A 181 8.24 -5.99 -8.12
CA ALA A 181 8.73 -4.93 -7.25
C ALA A 181 9.89 -5.41 -6.36
N GLU A 182 9.78 -6.59 -5.74
CA GLU A 182 10.85 -7.21 -4.96
C GLU A 182 12.15 -7.33 -5.77
N ARG A 183 12.08 -7.85 -7.01
CA ARG A 183 13.25 -8.00 -7.89
C ARG A 183 13.88 -6.66 -8.25
N PHE A 184 13.06 -5.66 -8.59
CA PHE A 184 13.54 -4.32 -8.91
C PHE A 184 14.18 -3.65 -7.69
N LEU A 185 13.58 -3.76 -6.50
CA LEU A 185 14.17 -3.20 -5.27
C LEU A 185 15.47 -3.90 -4.88
N SER A 186 15.53 -5.23 -4.96
CA SER A 186 16.78 -5.97 -4.74
C SER A 186 17.87 -5.58 -5.72
N THR A 187 17.53 -5.37 -7.00
CA THR A 187 18.48 -4.86 -8.01
C THR A 187 18.91 -3.42 -7.69
N SER A 188 17.99 -2.58 -7.19
CA SER A 188 18.28 -1.20 -6.80
C SER A 188 19.24 -1.13 -5.62
N LEU A 189 19.05 -1.98 -4.61
CA LEU A 189 19.98 -2.11 -3.48
C LEU A 189 21.37 -2.56 -3.95
N HIS A 190 21.46 -3.52 -4.86
CA HIS A 190 22.75 -3.92 -5.42
C HIS A 190 23.48 -2.77 -6.15
N ILE A 191 22.73 -1.94 -6.89
CA ILE A 191 23.27 -0.73 -7.54
C ILE A 191 23.69 0.31 -6.49
N ALA A 192 22.91 0.46 -5.42
CA ALA A 192 23.18 1.38 -4.32
C ALA A 192 24.47 0.97 -3.59
N ASP A 193 24.62 -0.31 -3.27
CA ASP A 193 25.81 -0.90 -2.65
C ASP A 193 27.06 -0.68 -3.51
N ALA A 194 26.96 -0.92 -4.82
CA ALA A 194 28.05 -0.66 -5.78
C ALA A 194 28.49 0.82 -5.83
N ARG A 195 27.67 1.72 -5.29
CA ARG A 195 27.93 3.16 -5.18
C ARG A 195 28.15 3.62 -3.74
N ASN A 196 28.36 2.70 -2.80
CA ASN A 196 28.55 2.96 -1.37
C ASN A 196 27.34 3.62 -0.67
N ILE A 197 26.12 3.41 -1.21
CA ILE A 197 24.86 3.81 -0.60
C ILE A 197 24.29 2.58 0.11
N ARG A 198 24.71 2.34 1.35
CA ARG A 198 24.33 1.16 2.14
C ARG A 198 24.04 1.50 3.59
N VAL A 199 23.17 0.72 4.23
CA VAL A 199 22.97 0.76 5.69
C VAL A 199 24.13 0.00 6.34
N GLN A 200 24.86 0.66 7.25
CA GLN A 200 26.01 0.07 7.94
C GLN A 200 25.51 -0.80 9.10
N GLU A 201 25.96 -2.06 9.16
CA GLU A 201 25.47 -3.04 10.14
C GLU A 201 26.27 -3.07 11.46
N PHE A 202 27.57 -2.74 11.43
CA PHE A 202 28.48 -2.99 12.57
C PHE A 202 29.48 -1.87 12.86
N GLU A 203 29.49 -0.81 12.07
CA GLU A 203 30.41 0.31 12.32
C GLU A 203 29.72 1.30 13.26
N LEU A 204 30.28 1.46 14.47
CA LEU A 204 29.95 2.52 15.43
C LEU A 204 30.44 3.87 14.89
N THR A 205 29.97 4.24 13.71
CA THR A 205 30.37 5.46 13.04
C THR A 205 29.40 6.55 13.45
N ASP A 206 29.93 7.70 13.90
CA ASP A 206 29.16 8.94 14.11
C ASP A 206 28.54 9.50 12.81
N LYS A 207 28.57 8.73 11.72
CA LYS A 207 28.07 9.12 10.42
C LYS A 207 26.55 8.90 10.39
N PRO A 208 25.75 9.88 9.95
CA PRO A 208 24.32 9.69 9.77
C PRO A 208 24.06 8.58 8.75
N LEU A 209 23.01 7.79 9.00
CA LEU A 209 22.56 6.74 8.09
C LEU A 209 22.18 7.35 6.73
N ASP A 210 22.54 6.67 5.65
CA ASP A 210 22.13 7.11 4.31
C ASP A 210 20.62 6.89 4.13
N THR A 211 19.87 7.98 4.03
CA THR A 211 18.40 7.97 3.94
C THR A 211 17.89 7.18 2.74
N THR A 212 18.65 7.15 1.63
CA THR A 212 18.27 6.39 0.44
C THR A 212 18.45 4.90 0.67
N ALA A 213 19.54 4.49 1.31
CA ALA A 213 19.76 3.09 1.66
C ALA A 213 18.67 2.59 2.63
N VAL A 214 18.37 3.39 3.67
CA VAL A 214 17.32 3.08 4.64
C VAL A 214 15.96 2.94 3.96
N ALA A 215 15.58 3.88 3.08
CA ALA A 215 14.29 3.86 2.41
C ALA A 215 14.16 2.67 1.44
N LEU A 216 15.20 2.32 0.70
CA LEU A 216 15.19 1.15 -0.20
C LEU A 216 15.07 -0.17 0.59
N GLU A 217 15.80 -0.32 1.70
CA GLU A 217 15.73 -1.51 2.56
C GLU A 217 14.34 -1.63 3.21
N ALA A 218 13.83 -0.54 3.79
CA ALA A 218 12.51 -0.51 4.42
C ALA A 218 11.38 -0.78 3.42
N TRP A 219 11.48 -0.26 2.20
CA TRP A 219 10.53 -0.53 1.14
C TRP A 219 10.58 -1.99 0.68
N LEU A 220 11.77 -2.57 0.48
CA LEU A 220 11.91 -3.98 0.14
C LEU A 220 11.32 -4.89 1.24
N ALA A 221 11.59 -4.58 2.51
CA ALA A 221 11.01 -5.31 3.64
C ALA A 221 9.48 -5.21 3.66
N ASN A 222 8.92 -4.04 3.34
CA ASN A 222 7.48 -3.83 3.24
C ASN A 222 6.85 -4.65 2.09
N VAL A 223 7.47 -4.65 0.90
CA VAL A 223 7.02 -5.47 -0.24
C VAL A 223 7.04 -6.96 0.13
N ARG A 224 8.09 -7.42 0.80
CA ARG A 224 8.20 -8.81 1.28
C ARG A 224 7.17 -9.16 2.35
N THR A 225 6.83 -8.21 3.22
CA THR A 225 5.73 -8.35 4.19
C THR A 225 4.39 -8.52 3.47
N LYS A 226 4.13 -7.71 2.43
CA LYS A 226 2.91 -7.82 1.60
C LYS A 226 2.84 -9.13 0.81
N LEU A 227 3.99 -9.67 0.37
CA LEU A 227 4.04 -10.98 -0.29
C LEU A 227 3.56 -12.11 0.62
N GLY A 228 3.77 -12.01 1.94
CA GLY A 228 3.22 -12.93 2.94
C GLY A 228 3.76 -14.37 2.90
N THR A 229 4.64 -14.71 1.96
CA THR A 229 5.25 -16.05 1.90
C THR A 229 6.25 -16.23 3.06
N PRO A 230 6.40 -17.42 3.66
CA PRO A 230 7.29 -17.62 4.80
C PRO A 230 8.74 -17.17 4.55
N ASN A 231 9.27 -17.43 3.34
CA ASN A 231 10.62 -16.98 2.96
C ASN A 231 10.70 -15.45 2.85
N ALA A 232 9.71 -14.81 2.22
CA ALA A 232 9.68 -13.34 2.12
C ALA A 232 9.56 -12.70 3.50
N LEU A 233 8.71 -13.24 4.39
CA LEU A 233 8.56 -12.76 5.77
C LEU A 233 9.86 -12.89 6.57
N ALA A 234 10.57 -14.03 6.45
CA ALA A 234 11.87 -14.20 7.09
C ALA A 234 12.90 -13.17 6.59
N GLN A 235 12.96 -12.93 5.27
CA GLN A 235 13.84 -11.91 4.69
C GLN A 235 13.45 -10.49 5.06
N ALA A 236 12.15 -10.20 5.21
CA ALA A 236 11.66 -8.92 5.73
C ALA A 236 12.10 -8.74 7.20
N GLY A 237 12.04 -9.81 8.00
CA GLY A 237 12.52 -9.83 9.38
C GLY A 237 13.99 -9.41 9.48
N LEU A 238 14.87 -10.06 8.70
CA LEU A 238 16.30 -9.72 8.67
C LEU A 238 16.54 -8.26 8.25
N ALA A 239 15.81 -7.75 7.26
CA ALA A 239 15.94 -6.36 6.81
C ALA A 239 15.48 -5.36 7.89
N TYR A 240 14.38 -5.65 8.60
CA TYR A 240 13.94 -4.79 9.69
C TYR A 240 14.82 -4.89 10.94
N GLU A 241 15.40 -6.06 11.25
CA GLU A 241 16.41 -6.21 12.32
C GLU A 241 17.66 -5.39 12.01
N LYS A 242 18.17 -5.50 10.77
CA LYS A 242 19.27 -4.66 10.28
C LYS A 242 18.99 -3.17 10.45
N LEU A 243 17.79 -2.72 10.07
CA LEU A 243 17.39 -1.32 10.27
C LEU A 243 17.26 -0.98 11.76
N TYR A 244 16.73 -1.88 12.59
CA TYR A 244 16.57 -1.65 14.02
C TYR A 244 17.93 -1.43 14.68
N ASP A 245 18.90 -2.31 14.40
CA ASP A 245 20.25 -2.23 14.96
C ASP A 245 20.98 -0.97 14.49
N ALA A 246 20.87 -0.64 13.19
CA ALA A 246 21.48 0.57 12.63
C ALA A 246 20.94 1.86 13.28
N PHE A 247 19.63 1.90 13.57
CA PHE A 247 19.01 3.05 14.22
C PHE A 247 19.20 3.06 15.74
N ALA A 248 19.35 1.92 16.40
CA ALA A 248 19.51 1.85 17.85
C ALA A 248 20.74 2.63 18.37
N VAL A 249 21.75 2.85 17.52
CA VAL A 249 22.96 3.63 17.82
C VAL A 249 22.76 5.15 17.58
N GLN A 250 21.75 5.54 16.79
CA GLN A 250 21.52 6.95 16.43
C GLN A 250 20.84 7.73 17.57
N PRO A 251 21.18 9.02 17.77
CA PRO A 251 20.46 9.87 18.71
C PRO A 251 18.98 10.00 18.29
N ASN A 252 18.07 10.10 19.26
CA ASN A 252 16.62 10.25 19.05
C ASN A 252 15.91 9.11 18.29
N ALA A 253 16.56 7.95 18.12
CA ALA A 253 15.97 6.82 17.39
C ALA A 253 14.82 6.10 18.10
N GLY A 254 14.47 6.50 19.33
CA GLY A 254 13.55 5.75 20.19
C GLY A 254 12.19 5.45 19.53
N ALA A 255 11.57 6.45 18.91
CA ALA A 255 10.26 6.28 18.27
C ALA A 255 10.35 5.42 16.99
N PHE A 256 11.44 5.56 16.22
CA PHE A 256 11.66 4.76 15.03
C PHE A 256 11.96 3.29 15.35
N CYS A 257 12.83 3.05 16.34
CA CYS A 257 13.12 1.71 16.87
C CYS A 257 11.86 1.05 17.43
N ALA A 258 11.01 1.81 18.14
CA ALA A 258 9.73 1.32 18.64
C ALA A 258 8.82 0.84 17.48
N LEU A 259 8.77 1.55 16.36
CA LEU A 259 8.02 1.07 15.21
C LEU A 259 8.64 -0.17 14.58
N LEU A 260 9.96 -0.17 14.34
CA LEU A 260 10.63 -1.34 13.75
C LEU A 260 10.44 -2.59 14.61
N ALA A 261 10.58 -2.46 15.94
CA ALA A 261 10.28 -3.54 16.87
C ALA A 261 8.80 -3.98 16.81
N THR A 262 7.85 -3.04 16.67
CA THR A 262 6.44 -3.40 16.46
C THR A 262 6.24 -4.21 15.16
N ARG A 263 6.93 -3.82 14.07
CA ARG A 263 6.90 -4.54 12.79
C ARG A 263 7.52 -5.92 12.90
N LEU A 264 8.67 -6.04 13.56
CA LEU A 264 9.34 -7.30 13.84
C LEU A 264 8.46 -8.23 14.68
N GLY A 265 7.81 -7.71 15.72
CA GLY A 265 6.85 -8.47 16.51
C GLY A 265 5.74 -9.07 15.64
N MET A 266 5.08 -8.25 14.81
CA MET A 266 4.06 -8.74 13.88
C MET A 266 4.58 -9.82 12.92
N LEU A 267 5.78 -9.63 12.34
CA LEU A 267 6.39 -10.59 11.41
C LEU A 267 6.68 -11.93 12.10
N GLN A 268 7.25 -11.89 13.30
CA GLN A 268 7.51 -13.11 14.08
C GLN A 268 6.19 -13.81 14.43
N GLY A 269 5.14 -13.07 14.76
CA GLY A 269 3.81 -13.62 14.95
C GLY A 269 3.23 -14.29 13.70
N GLN A 270 3.41 -13.70 12.52
CA GLN A 270 3.01 -14.29 11.24
C GLN A 270 3.81 -15.54 10.85
N LEU A 271 5.06 -15.65 11.32
CA LEU A 271 5.89 -16.84 11.19
C LEU A 271 5.55 -17.93 12.22
N GLY A 272 4.61 -17.67 13.14
CA GLY A 272 4.23 -18.60 14.21
C GLY A 272 5.12 -18.51 15.46
N HIS A 273 6.06 -17.57 15.51
CA HIS A 273 6.96 -17.35 16.66
C HIS A 273 6.34 -16.38 17.67
N ALA A 274 5.24 -16.78 18.31
CA ALA A 274 4.49 -15.92 19.24
C ALA A 274 5.33 -15.38 20.42
N GLN A 275 6.26 -16.19 20.96
CA GLN A 275 7.10 -15.76 22.07
C GLN A 275 8.08 -14.64 21.66
N GLN A 276 8.74 -14.78 20.52
CA GLN A 276 9.64 -13.75 20.00
C GLN A 276 8.87 -12.48 19.66
N SER A 277 7.62 -12.61 19.19
CA SER A 277 6.74 -11.47 18.98
C SER A 277 6.50 -10.69 20.27
N LEU A 278 6.25 -11.37 21.39
CA LEU A 278 6.07 -10.74 22.71
C LEU A 278 7.34 -10.01 23.16
N GLU A 279 8.51 -10.62 22.99
CA GLU A 279 9.79 -9.99 23.35
C GLU A 279 10.01 -8.67 22.59
N TRP A 280 9.68 -8.63 21.29
CA TRP A 280 9.76 -7.40 20.51
C TRP A 280 8.76 -6.35 20.99
N PHE A 281 7.54 -6.75 21.34
CA PHE A 281 6.54 -5.83 21.89
C PHE A 281 6.92 -5.28 23.27
N ASP A 282 7.51 -6.11 24.14
CA ASP A 282 8.00 -5.67 25.45
C ASP A 282 9.12 -4.63 25.33
N ARG A 283 10.00 -4.77 24.32
CA ARG A 283 11.03 -3.75 24.00
C ARG A 283 10.42 -2.39 23.64
N VAL A 284 9.30 -2.39 22.91
CA VAL A 284 8.58 -1.15 22.53
C VAL A 284 8.00 -0.47 23.76
N LEU A 285 7.31 -1.24 24.61
CA LEU A 285 6.57 -0.71 25.75
C LEU A 285 7.46 -0.42 26.96
N ARG A 286 8.68 -0.97 27.01
CA ARG A 286 9.58 -0.95 28.18
C ARG A 286 8.91 -1.55 29.44
N THR A 287 7.87 -2.34 29.24
CA THR A 287 7.09 -3.07 30.24
C THR A 287 6.51 -4.31 29.57
N SER A 288 6.15 -5.32 30.36
CA SER A 288 5.48 -6.50 29.83
C SER A 288 4.12 -6.14 29.23
N THR A 289 3.83 -6.64 28.02
CA THR A 289 2.51 -6.52 27.39
C THR A 289 1.39 -7.08 28.27
N GLU A 290 1.64 -8.17 29.01
CA GLU A 290 0.64 -8.77 29.89
C GLU A 290 0.27 -7.84 31.04
N LYS A 291 1.28 -7.18 31.62
CA LYS A 291 1.09 -6.17 32.65
C LYS A 291 0.28 -4.99 32.11
N LEU A 292 0.62 -4.49 30.92
CA LEU A 292 -0.13 -3.40 30.28
C LEU A 292 -1.58 -3.78 30.01
N VAL A 293 -1.85 -4.98 29.48
CA VAL A 293 -3.22 -5.49 29.26
C VAL A 293 -3.98 -5.53 30.59
N HIS A 294 -3.36 -6.03 31.66
CA HIS A 294 -4.00 -6.06 32.97
C HIS A 294 -4.31 -4.65 33.50
N GLU A 295 -3.35 -3.74 33.41
CA GLU A 295 -3.50 -2.36 33.92
C GLU A 295 -4.59 -1.60 33.15
N ALA A 296 -4.61 -1.71 31.82
CA ALA A 296 -5.64 -1.15 30.96
C ALA A 296 -7.04 -1.66 31.32
N LEU A 297 -7.20 -2.97 31.51
CA LEU A 297 -8.48 -3.56 31.90
C LEU A 297 -8.91 -3.18 33.33
N SER A 298 -7.95 -2.90 34.22
CA SER A 298 -8.23 -2.41 35.57
C SER A 298 -8.55 -0.91 35.63
N GLY A 299 -8.48 -0.19 34.50
CA GLY A 299 -8.70 1.25 34.44
C GLY A 299 -7.59 2.08 35.11
N ARG A 300 -6.39 1.51 35.29
CA ARG A 300 -5.24 2.25 35.83
C ARG A 300 -4.53 3.01 34.72
N GLU A 301 -4.41 4.32 34.88
CA GLU A 301 -3.71 5.18 33.92
C GLU A 301 -2.19 4.99 34.04
N MET A 302 -1.58 4.38 33.02
CA MET A 302 -0.14 4.13 32.94
C MET A 302 0.58 5.09 31.99
N LEU A 303 -0.15 5.63 31.00
CA LEU A 303 0.45 6.22 29.80
C LEU A 303 0.60 7.73 29.98
N ARG A 304 1.85 8.19 29.98
CA ARG A 304 2.22 9.56 30.33
C ARG A 304 2.02 10.55 29.19
N THR A 305 2.14 10.09 27.95
CA THR A 305 2.06 10.95 26.76
C THR A 305 1.10 10.35 25.71
N PRO A 306 0.49 11.19 24.85
CA PRO A 306 -0.29 10.70 23.71
C PRO A 306 0.52 9.77 22.80
N LEU A 307 1.80 10.08 22.57
CA LEU A 307 2.70 9.23 21.78
C LEU A 307 2.84 7.83 22.38
N ASP A 308 3.08 7.73 23.69
CA ASP A 308 3.16 6.43 24.39
C ASP A 308 1.84 5.66 24.26
N ALA A 309 0.70 6.36 24.33
CA ALA A 309 -0.60 5.74 24.17
C ALA A 309 -0.83 5.18 22.77
N ARG A 310 -0.39 5.90 21.73
CA ARG A 310 -0.47 5.42 20.35
C ARG A 310 0.43 4.21 20.12
N ALA A 311 1.64 4.22 20.66
CA ALA A 311 2.55 3.08 20.61
C ALA A 311 1.96 1.85 21.32
N ALA A 312 1.44 2.03 22.54
CA ALA A 312 0.76 1.00 23.31
C ALA A 312 -0.43 0.38 22.56
N VAL A 313 -1.31 1.22 22.03
CA VAL A 313 -2.48 0.78 21.25
C VAL A 313 -2.06 -0.02 20.03
N ARG A 314 -1.06 0.44 19.26
CA ARG A 314 -0.54 -0.28 18.08
C ARG A 314 0.03 -1.64 18.44
N VAL A 315 0.81 -1.72 19.51
CA VAL A 315 1.40 -2.97 20.00
C VAL A 315 0.31 -3.95 20.43
N LEU A 316 -0.71 -3.50 21.17
CA LEU A 316 -1.81 -4.36 21.60
C LEU A 316 -2.69 -4.81 20.43
N GLN A 317 -2.94 -3.96 19.44
CA GLN A 317 -3.62 -4.37 18.19
C GLN A 317 -2.80 -5.38 17.38
N ALA A 318 -1.47 -5.21 17.33
CA ALA A 318 -0.58 -6.18 16.72
C ALA A 318 -0.63 -7.52 17.48
N LEU A 319 -0.54 -7.48 18.80
CA LEU A 319 -0.58 -8.64 19.67
C LEU A 319 -1.91 -9.41 19.56
N SER A 320 -3.06 -8.71 19.49
CA SER A 320 -4.35 -9.38 19.31
C SER A 320 -4.39 -10.20 18.01
N ARG A 321 -3.81 -9.69 16.92
CA ARG A 321 -3.68 -10.42 15.65
C ARG A 321 -2.75 -11.62 15.78
N VAL A 322 -1.66 -11.51 16.52
CA VAL A 322 -0.76 -12.65 16.81
C VAL A 322 -1.51 -13.75 17.57
N TYR A 323 -2.33 -13.39 18.57
CA TYR A 323 -3.16 -14.37 19.28
C TYR A 323 -4.23 -15.02 18.39
N VAL A 324 -4.89 -14.26 17.51
CA VAL A 324 -5.80 -14.83 16.52
C VAL A 324 -5.07 -15.78 15.58
N HIS A 325 -3.89 -15.41 15.08
CA HIS A 325 -3.10 -16.28 14.20
C HIS A 325 -2.63 -17.55 14.91
N ALA A 326 -2.13 -17.45 16.14
CA ALA A 326 -1.76 -18.61 16.95
C ALA A 326 -2.97 -19.53 17.20
N SER A 327 -4.19 -18.98 17.31
CA SER A 327 -5.40 -19.78 17.48
C SER A 327 -5.72 -20.67 16.28
N THR A 328 -5.35 -20.28 15.05
CA THR A 328 -5.66 -21.08 13.85
C THR A 328 -4.76 -22.30 13.70
N THR A 329 -3.59 -22.28 14.33
CA THR A 329 -2.58 -23.35 14.29
C THR A 329 -2.54 -24.18 15.58
N SER A 330 -3.07 -23.66 16.68
CA SER A 330 -3.08 -24.32 17.99
C SER A 330 -4.14 -25.43 18.10
N SER A 331 -3.84 -26.46 18.90
CA SER A 331 -4.83 -27.46 19.34
C SER A 331 -5.89 -26.87 20.28
N THR A 332 -5.63 -25.72 20.89
CA THR A 332 -6.55 -25.00 21.79
C THR A 332 -6.91 -23.62 21.20
N PRO A 333 -7.65 -23.56 20.08
CA PRO A 333 -7.97 -22.30 19.39
C PRO A 333 -8.70 -21.30 20.32
N ARG A 334 -9.50 -21.82 21.25
CA ARG A 334 -10.27 -21.01 22.19
C ARG A 334 -9.39 -20.14 23.08
N ASP A 335 -8.25 -20.64 23.56
CA ASP A 335 -7.37 -19.90 24.47
C ASP A 335 -6.74 -18.69 23.76
N GLY A 336 -6.29 -18.87 22.51
CA GLY A 336 -5.79 -17.78 21.67
C GLY A 336 -6.86 -16.73 21.38
N LEU A 337 -8.10 -17.16 21.07
CA LEU A 337 -9.21 -16.23 20.85
C LEU A 337 -9.57 -15.44 22.12
N TYR A 338 -9.49 -16.05 23.30
CA TYR A 338 -9.68 -15.33 24.57
C TYR A 338 -8.58 -14.32 24.85
N ALA A 339 -7.32 -14.69 24.62
CA ALA A 339 -6.20 -13.76 24.75
C ALA A 339 -6.33 -12.58 23.78
N ALA A 340 -6.79 -12.84 22.54
CA ALA A 340 -7.10 -11.80 21.57
C ALA A 340 -8.21 -10.87 22.07
N LEU A 341 -9.35 -11.42 22.52
CA LEU A 341 -10.48 -10.64 23.05
C LEU A 341 -10.05 -9.76 24.23
N ARG A 342 -9.33 -10.34 25.20
CA ARG A 342 -8.80 -9.61 26.36
C ARG A 342 -7.92 -8.43 25.94
N THR A 343 -7.07 -8.64 24.94
CA THR A 343 -6.17 -7.61 24.40
C THR A 343 -6.94 -6.54 23.64
N GLN A 344 -7.96 -6.90 22.87
CA GLN A 344 -8.83 -5.95 22.16
C GLN A 344 -9.62 -5.07 23.15
N LEU A 345 -10.17 -5.65 24.22
CA LEU A 345 -10.86 -4.89 25.27
C LEU A 345 -9.90 -3.93 26.00
N ALA A 346 -8.63 -4.33 26.20
CA ALA A 346 -7.61 -3.43 26.73
C ALA A 346 -7.35 -2.24 25.79
N VAL A 347 -7.29 -2.46 24.47
CA VAL A 347 -7.18 -1.37 23.47
C VAL A 347 -8.36 -0.40 23.56
N LEU A 348 -9.58 -0.91 23.69
CA LEU A 348 -10.78 -0.07 23.83
C LEU A 348 -10.75 0.77 25.11
N ARG A 349 -10.28 0.22 26.23
CA ARG A 349 -10.10 0.98 27.48
C ARG A 349 -9.04 2.07 27.35
N LEU A 350 -7.90 1.77 26.73
CA LEU A 350 -6.84 2.77 26.50
C LEU A 350 -7.32 3.91 25.59
N THR A 351 -7.99 3.59 24.48
CA THR A 351 -8.51 4.61 23.56
C THR A 351 -9.65 5.43 24.16
N GLN A 352 -10.48 4.83 25.02
CA GLN A 352 -11.50 5.56 25.79
C GLN A 352 -10.85 6.56 26.77
N ALA A 353 -9.76 6.17 27.44
CA ALA A 353 -9.01 7.09 28.29
C ALA A 353 -8.39 8.25 27.50
N GLU A 354 -7.85 7.98 26.31
CA GLU A 354 -7.33 9.03 25.42
C GLU A 354 -8.42 9.98 24.90
N GLN A 355 -9.63 9.50 24.64
CA GLN A 355 -10.76 10.38 24.30
C GLN A 355 -11.19 11.29 25.44
N ALA A 356 -11.12 10.79 26.68
CA ALA A 356 -11.43 11.56 27.87
C ALA A 356 -10.35 12.61 28.19
N ARG A 357 -9.13 12.43 27.68
CA ARG A 357 -8.04 13.38 27.84
C ARG A 357 -8.37 14.68 27.13
N SER A 358 -8.56 15.73 27.92
CA SER A 358 -8.80 17.08 27.40
C SER A 358 -7.49 17.67 26.88
N GLY A 359 -7.44 17.96 25.58
CA GLY A 359 -6.37 18.73 24.95
C GLY A 359 -6.97 19.91 24.19
N VAL A 360 -6.19 20.98 24.03
CA VAL A 360 -6.61 22.16 23.26
C VAL A 360 -5.80 22.20 21.96
N GLY A 361 -6.48 22.38 20.84
CA GLY A 361 -5.88 22.58 19.53
C GLY A 361 -6.08 21.39 18.59
N ALA A 362 -5.77 21.63 17.31
CA ALA A 362 -6.07 20.72 16.22
C ALA A 362 -5.37 19.35 16.33
N ASP A 363 -4.18 19.26 16.94
CA ASP A 363 -3.51 17.96 17.13
C ASP A 363 -4.18 17.11 18.20
N ALA A 364 -4.80 17.74 19.20
CA ALA A 364 -5.62 17.05 20.19
C ALA A 364 -6.95 16.57 19.59
N GLU A 365 -7.58 17.39 18.77
CA GLU A 365 -8.79 17.01 18.01
C GLU A 365 -8.51 15.84 17.07
N LEU A 366 -7.38 15.88 16.34
CA LEU A 366 -6.94 14.79 15.49
C LEU A 366 -6.64 13.52 16.31
N GLN A 367 -6.07 13.66 17.50
CA GLN A 367 -5.81 12.53 18.41
C GLN A 367 -7.13 11.89 18.89
N GLN A 368 -8.16 12.68 19.18
CA GLN A 368 -9.48 12.17 19.52
C GLN A 368 -10.13 11.45 18.33
N ALA A 369 -10.02 12.00 17.12
CA ALA A 369 -10.50 11.36 15.90
C ALA A 369 -9.79 10.03 15.65
N TRP A 370 -8.46 9.99 15.81
CA TRP A 370 -7.66 8.77 15.74
C TRP A 370 -8.08 7.72 16.78
N ALA A 371 -8.25 8.12 18.04
CA ALA A 371 -8.65 7.20 19.10
C ALA A 371 -10.04 6.59 18.79
N LYS A 372 -10.97 7.39 18.25
CA LYS A 372 -12.30 6.92 17.84
C LYS A 372 -12.27 6.01 16.60
N ASP A 373 -11.42 6.30 15.62
CA ASP A 373 -11.20 5.41 14.47
C ASP A 373 -10.65 4.05 14.94
N VAL A 374 -9.69 4.05 15.86
CA VAL A 374 -9.14 2.83 16.43
C VAL A 374 -10.19 2.04 17.23
N GLN A 375 -11.09 2.71 17.97
CA GLN A 375 -12.22 2.05 18.60
C GLN A 375 -13.11 1.34 17.58
N GLY A 376 -13.42 2.01 16.45
CA GLY A 376 -14.19 1.42 15.36
C GLY A 376 -13.53 0.16 14.78
N GLN A 377 -12.24 0.25 14.44
CA GLN A 377 -11.46 -0.90 13.94
C GLN A 377 -11.43 -2.06 14.95
N THR A 378 -11.22 -1.75 16.23
CA THR A 378 -11.12 -2.77 17.29
C THR A 378 -12.49 -3.39 17.57
N ALA A 379 -13.58 -2.63 17.47
CA ALA A 379 -14.94 -3.12 17.61
C ALA A 379 -15.30 -4.17 16.54
N VAL A 380 -14.85 -3.97 15.29
CA VAL A 380 -14.97 -5.01 14.24
C VAL A 380 -14.22 -6.28 14.65
N GLN A 381 -12.97 -6.16 15.11
CA GLN A 381 -12.16 -7.31 15.55
C GLN A 381 -12.79 -8.04 16.76
N VAL A 382 -13.36 -7.31 17.72
CA VAL A 382 -14.10 -7.89 18.85
C VAL A 382 -15.33 -8.66 18.36
N ALA A 383 -16.11 -8.08 17.45
CA ALA A 383 -17.29 -8.74 16.89
C ALA A 383 -16.94 -10.08 16.22
N GLU A 384 -15.88 -10.11 15.41
CA GLU A 384 -15.38 -11.31 14.75
C GLU A 384 -14.82 -12.34 15.75
N THR A 385 -14.07 -11.88 16.75
CA THR A 385 -13.49 -12.76 17.78
C THR A 385 -14.58 -13.42 18.62
N LEU A 386 -15.61 -12.66 19.01
CA LEU A 386 -16.79 -13.19 19.70
C LEU A 386 -17.57 -14.17 18.82
N PHE A 387 -17.72 -13.86 17.54
CA PHE A 387 -18.36 -14.76 16.58
C PHE A 387 -17.58 -16.09 16.45
N ALA A 388 -16.25 -16.03 16.37
CA ALA A 388 -15.39 -17.21 16.35
C ALA A 388 -15.48 -18.01 17.67
N LEU A 389 -15.45 -17.34 18.82
CA LEU A 389 -15.60 -17.97 20.14
C LEU A 389 -16.95 -18.69 20.31
N GLN A 390 -18.03 -18.17 19.72
CA GLN A 390 -19.34 -18.83 19.71
C GLN A 390 -19.35 -20.10 18.84
N ARG A 391 -18.55 -20.13 17.76
CA ARG A 391 -18.40 -21.30 16.89
C ARG A 391 -17.53 -22.41 17.46
N HIS A 392 -16.71 -22.10 18.47
CA HIS A 392 -15.88 -23.08 19.18
C HIS A 392 -16.41 -23.28 20.61
N PRO A 393 -17.58 -23.94 20.78
CA PRO A 393 -18.17 -24.15 22.10
C PRO A 393 -17.21 -24.98 22.96
N GLN A 394 -17.01 -24.53 24.20
CA GLN A 394 -16.20 -25.27 25.16
C GLN A 394 -16.84 -26.65 25.37
N SER A 395 -16.00 -27.69 25.42
CA SER A 395 -16.45 -29.01 25.88
C SER A 395 -17.17 -28.81 27.20
N ARG A 396 -18.47 -29.15 27.24
CA ARG A 396 -19.39 -28.81 28.32
C ARG A 396 -19.03 -29.55 29.60
N SER A 397 -18.03 -29.05 30.31
CA SER A 397 -17.81 -29.39 31.71
C SER A 397 -18.91 -28.71 32.51
N TRP A 398 -19.66 -29.47 33.30
CA TRP A 398 -20.72 -28.94 34.16
C TRP A 398 -20.24 -27.80 35.08
N LEU A 399 -18.94 -27.77 35.43
CA LEU A 399 -18.32 -26.72 36.23
C LEU A 399 -18.16 -25.38 35.49
N SER A 400 -18.03 -25.38 34.15
CA SER A 400 -17.91 -24.13 33.38
C SER A 400 -19.23 -23.38 33.29
N TRP A 401 -20.36 -24.04 33.54
CA TRP A 401 -21.67 -23.40 33.54
C TRP A 401 -21.84 -22.34 34.64
N PHE A 402 -21.12 -22.51 35.77
CA PHE A 402 -21.16 -21.55 36.89
C PHE A 402 -20.18 -20.38 36.75
N LYS A 403 -19.20 -20.47 35.85
CA LYS A 403 -18.26 -19.37 35.57
C LYS A 403 -18.66 -18.71 34.24
N ARG A 404 -19.67 -17.83 34.29
CA ARG A 404 -19.87 -16.87 33.20
C ARG A 404 -18.65 -15.99 33.13
N ASP A 405 -17.96 -16.06 32.01
CA ASP A 405 -16.76 -15.29 31.78
C ASP A 405 -17.16 -13.85 31.48
N ALA A 406 -16.92 -12.94 32.43
CA ALA A 406 -17.35 -11.54 32.33
C ALA A 406 -16.85 -10.86 31.05
N LEU A 407 -15.74 -11.35 30.47
CA LEU A 407 -15.20 -10.87 29.20
C LEU A 407 -16.11 -11.19 27.99
N LEU A 408 -16.81 -12.33 27.99
CA LEU A 408 -17.73 -12.67 26.90
C LEU A 408 -19.02 -11.85 26.94
N ASP A 409 -19.37 -11.37 28.12
CA ASP A 409 -20.55 -10.54 28.36
C ASP A 409 -20.25 -9.04 28.16
N SER A 410 -19.01 -8.67 27.82
CA SER A 410 -18.62 -7.27 27.59
C SER A 410 -19.44 -6.66 26.47
N ARG A 411 -20.02 -5.49 26.74
CA ARG A 411 -20.89 -4.81 25.78
C ARG A 411 -20.33 -3.45 25.36
N PRO A 412 -20.65 -2.99 24.14
CA PRO A 412 -20.19 -1.69 23.66
C PRO A 412 -20.73 -0.50 24.48
N GLU A 413 -21.82 -0.66 25.26
CA GLU A 413 -22.33 0.42 26.12
C GLU A 413 -21.33 0.82 27.22
N GLU A 414 -20.45 -0.09 27.64
CA GLU A 414 -19.36 0.21 28.59
C GLU A 414 -18.31 1.18 28.02
N PHE A 415 -18.33 1.38 26.70
CA PHE A 415 -17.43 2.23 25.93
C PHE A 415 -18.15 3.43 25.31
N GLY A 416 -19.37 3.73 25.78
CA GLY A 416 -20.14 4.91 25.37
C GLY A 416 -21.01 4.72 24.12
N ALA A 417 -21.19 3.48 23.64
CA ALA A 417 -22.08 3.21 22.52
C ALA A 417 -23.56 3.49 22.85
N HIS A 418 -24.30 4.03 21.88
CA HIS A 418 -25.73 4.27 22.03
C HIS A 418 -26.60 3.26 21.27
N ALA A 419 -26.03 2.60 20.26
CA ALA A 419 -26.74 1.65 19.44
C ALA A 419 -27.03 0.34 20.20
N LYS A 420 -28.31 -0.05 20.25
CA LYS A 420 -28.75 -1.35 20.77
C LYS A 420 -29.05 -2.31 19.63
N ALA A 421 -28.44 -3.49 19.65
CA ALA A 421 -28.81 -4.56 18.72
C ALA A 421 -30.20 -5.11 19.07
N SER A 422 -30.92 -5.59 18.06
CA SER A 422 -32.14 -6.38 18.29
C SER A 422 -31.77 -7.72 18.92
N PRO A 423 -32.57 -8.24 19.87
CA PRO A 423 -32.31 -9.53 20.49
C PRO A 423 -32.33 -10.63 19.42
N GLY A 424 -31.36 -11.54 19.47
CA GLY A 424 -31.22 -12.57 18.43
C GLY A 424 -29.92 -13.37 18.51
N ALA A 425 -29.70 -14.21 17.50
CA ALA A 425 -28.43 -14.92 17.37
C ALA A 425 -27.31 -13.90 17.10
N TYR A 426 -26.14 -14.09 17.72
CA TYR A 426 -24.99 -13.19 17.56
C TYR A 426 -25.27 -11.72 17.98
N GLU A 427 -26.23 -11.49 18.89
CA GLU A 427 -26.61 -10.14 19.37
C GLU A 427 -25.40 -9.30 19.77
N VAL A 428 -24.47 -9.87 20.54
CA VAL A 428 -23.27 -9.17 21.02
C VAL A 428 -22.36 -8.75 19.86
N SER A 429 -22.08 -9.65 18.91
CA SER A 429 -21.28 -9.31 17.72
C SER A 429 -21.95 -8.21 16.88
N ARG A 430 -23.28 -8.25 16.71
CA ARG A 430 -24.02 -7.19 16.00
C ARG A 430 -23.92 -5.84 16.70
N ALA A 431 -24.03 -5.81 18.03
CA ALA A 431 -23.90 -4.59 18.82
C ALA A 431 -22.53 -3.94 18.62
N TRP A 432 -21.46 -4.74 18.60
CA TRP A 432 -20.10 -4.25 18.33
C TRP A 432 -19.93 -3.70 16.89
N LEU A 433 -20.55 -4.31 15.88
CA LEU A 433 -20.50 -3.80 14.50
C LEU A 433 -21.29 -2.48 14.33
N LEU A 434 -22.41 -2.33 15.04
CA LEU A 434 -23.15 -1.06 15.08
C LEU A 434 -22.33 0.04 15.75
N PHE A 435 -21.65 -0.28 16.85
CA PHE A 435 -20.71 0.63 17.50
C PHE A 435 -19.54 1.02 16.58
N ALA A 436 -19.00 0.07 15.81
CA ALA A 436 -17.97 0.36 14.81
C ALA A 436 -18.44 1.36 13.75
N THR A 437 -19.69 1.19 13.28
CA THR A 437 -20.33 2.11 12.32
C THR A 437 -20.50 3.50 12.93
N GLU A 438 -20.99 3.60 14.16
CA GLU A 438 -21.16 4.86 14.89
C GLU A 438 -19.82 5.61 15.05
N CYS A 439 -18.76 4.89 15.42
CA CYS A 439 -17.41 5.44 15.51
C CYS A 439 -16.94 6.01 14.16
N ALA A 440 -17.04 5.21 13.10
CA ALA A 440 -16.62 5.59 11.76
C ALA A 440 -17.37 6.81 11.21
N THR A 441 -18.69 6.84 11.33
CA THR A 441 -19.50 7.99 10.88
C THR A 441 -19.14 9.26 11.67
N SER A 442 -18.92 9.14 12.99
CA SER A 442 -18.51 10.28 13.81
C SER A 442 -17.14 10.83 13.44
N VAL A 443 -16.17 9.96 13.16
CA VAL A 443 -14.82 10.39 12.72
C VAL A 443 -14.90 11.12 11.39
N GLN A 444 -15.65 10.58 10.42
CA GLN A 444 -15.85 11.23 9.13
C GLN A 444 -16.53 12.59 9.29
N ALA A 445 -17.57 12.71 10.13
CA ALA A 445 -18.25 13.97 10.40
C ALA A 445 -17.31 15.00 11.06
N GLN A 446 -16.50 14.58 12.03
CA GLN A 446 -15.52 15.44 12.72
C GLN A 446 -14.49 15.99 11.73
N LEU A 447 -13.86 15.13 10.93
CA LEU A 447 -12.79 15.52 10.00
C LEU A 447 -13.31 16.32 8.78
N LEU A 448 -14.59 16.19 8.42
CA LEU A 448 -15.21 17.02 7.37
C LEU A 448 -15.56 18.43 7.88
N ALA A 449 -15.74 18.61 9.18
CA ALA A 449 -16.02 19.92 9.79
C ALA A 449 -14.76 20.79 9.91
N GLU A 450 -13.57 20.19 9.88
CA GLU A 450 -12.29 20.91 9.86
C GLU A 450 -12.13 21.70 8.55
N GLY A 451 -12.18 23.04 8.66
CA GLY A 451 -11.92 23.93 7.53
C GLY A 451 -10.47 23.86 7.03
N PRO A 452 -10.19 24.35 5.81
CA PRO A 452 -8.83 24.36 5.26
C PRO A 452 -7.90 25.25 6.10
N THR A 453 -6.84 24.67 6.68
CA THR A 453 -5.81 25.40 7.43
C THR A 453 -4.52 25.59 6.59
N PRO A 454 -3.90 26.79 6.57
CA PRO A 454 -2.85 27.13 5.60
C PRO A 454 -1.37 26.93 6.07
N SER A 455 -1.05 26.12 7.10
CA SER A 455 0.35 25.97 7.60
C SER A 455 1.07 24.68 7.16
N PHE A 456 2.40 24.59 7.28
CA PHE A 456 3.17 23.38 6.94
C PHE A 456 2.99 22.22 7.95
N ALA A 457 2.87 22.52 9.25
CA ALA A 457 2.36 21.56 10.23
C ALA A 457 0.96 21.02 9.83
N ALA A 458 0.22 21.79 9.02
CA ALA A 458 -1.02 21.31 8.43
C ALA A 458 -0.81 20.23 7.36
N LEU A 459 0.38 20.01 6.77
CA LEU A 459 0.60 18.93 5.80
C LEU A 459 0.64 17.56 6.46
N SER A 460 1.48 17.36 7.49
CA SER A 460 1.52 16.09 8.26
C SER A 460 0.14 15.81 8.86
N ARG A 461 -0.47 16.83 9.48
CA ARG A 461 -1.84 16.75 10.01
C ARG A 461 -2.86 16.39 8.93
N LYS A 462 -2.79 17.00 7.74
CA LYS A 462 -3.68 16.71 6.62
C LYS A 462 -3.49 15.30 6.09
N HIS A 463 -2.25 14.79 6.01
CA HIS A 463 -2.03 13.40 5.63
C HIS A 463 -2.59 12.45 6.68
N ALA A 464 -2.38 12.74 7.97
CA ALA A 464 -2.93 11.95 9.07
C ALA A 464 -4.47 11.98 9.08
N SER A 465 -5.10 13.15 8.91
CA SER A 465 -6.55 13.29 8.86
C SER A 465 -7.16 12.56 7.67
N GLU A 466 -6.59 12.70 6.47
CA GLU A 466 -7.05 11.95 5.29
C GLU A 466 -6.90 10.45 5.49
N ARG A 467 -5.79 9.98 6.09
CA ARG A 467 -5.61 8.55 6.41
C ARG A 467 -6.65 8.05 7.40
N ILE A 468 -6.90 8.80 8.47
CA ILE A 468 -7.91 8.45 9.48
C ILE A 468 -9.30 8.43 8.85
N ARG A 469 -9.62 9.41 7.99
CA ARG A 469 -10.90 9.47 7.27
C ARG A 469 -11.10 8.29 6.32
N LEU A 470 -10.07 7.92 5.55
CA LEU A 470 -10.09 6.76 4.67
C LEU A 470 -10.23 5.45 5.45
N SER A 471 -9.51 5.33 6.57
CA SER A 471 -9.63 4.21 7.50
C SER A 471 -11.06 4.08 8.05
N ALA A 472 -11.64 5.18 8.54
CA ALA A 472 -13.00 5.19 9.06
C ALA A 472 -14.03 4.78 7.98
N HIS A 473 -13.87 5.25 6.74
CA HIS A 473 -14.72 4.84 5.63
C HIS A 473 -14.62 3.33 5.34
N GLN A 474 -13.41 2.77 5.40
CA GLN A 474 -13.20 1.33 5.24
C GLN A 474 -13.88 0.54 6.37
N VAL A 475 -13.72 0.98 7.63
CA VAL A 475 -14.35 0.35 8.81
C VAL A 475 -15.88 0.35 8.68
N GLU A 476 -16.48 1.46 8.25
CA GLU A 476 -17.92 1.55 8.02
C GLU A 476 -18.38 0.53 6.97
N THR A 477 -17.68 0.48 5.84
CA THR A 477 -18.00 -0.44 4.73
C THR A 477 -17.91 -1.90 5.18
N GLU A 478 -16.85 -2.25 5.90
CA GLU A 478 -16.61 -3.59 6.43
C GLU A 478 -17.66 -3.99 7.48
N ALA A 479 -17.94 -3.10 8.44
CA ALA A 479 -18.95 -3.34 9.47
C ALA A 479 -20.34 -3.56 8.86
N GLN A 480 -20.74 -2.74 7.88
CA GLN A 480 -22.00 -2.90 7.17
C GLN A 480 -22.06 -4.22 6.38
N LEU A 481 -20.96 -4.65 5.76
CA LEU A 481 -20.89 -5.92 5.06
C LEU A 481 -21.10 -7.09 6.04
N LEU A 482 -20.40 -7.07 7.17
CA LEU A 482 -20.50 -8.11 8.21
C LEU A 482 -21.89 -8.16 8.84
N LEU A 483 -22.52 -7.02 9.08
CA LEU A 483 -23.91 -6.95 9.55
C LEU A 483 -24.87 -7.67 8.60
N ARG A 484 -24.79 -7.40 7.29
CA ARG A 484 -25.62 -8.08 6.28
C ARG A 484 -25.36 -9.59 6.24
N VAL A 485 -24.12 -10.02 6.48
CA VAL A 485 -23.77 -11.45 6.54
C VAL A 485 -24.40 -12.12 7.77
N LEU A 486 -24.39 -11.46 8.93
CA LEU A 486 -25.03 -11.98 10.15
C LEU A 486 -26.55 -12.03 10.01
N GLU A 487 -27.19 -11.00 9.43
CA GLU A 487 -28.64 -10.98 9.18
C GLU A 487 -29.08 -12.13 8.26
N LYS A 488 -28.35 -12.38 7.17
CA LYS A 488 -28.63 -13.50 6.27
C LYS A 488 -28.49 -14.87 6.94
N ARG A 489 -27.64 -14.97 7.97
CA ARG A 489 -27.46 -16.21 8.74
C ARG A 489 -28.51 -16.40 9.82
N GLU A 490 -29.19 -15.34 10.24
CA GLU A 490 -30.29 -15.42 11.20
C GLU A 490 -31.59 -15.87 10.52
N THR A 491 -31.75 -15.57 9.22
CA THR A 491 -32.93 -15.96 8.43
C THR A 491 -32.82 -17.33 7.74
N ALA A 492 -31.62 -17.92 7.69
CA ALA A 492 -31.34 -19.22 7.09
C ALA A 492 -31.30 -20.31 8.16
#